data_AF-A0A7Y8ML57-F1
#
_entry.id   AF-A0A7Y8ML57-F1
#
_cell.length_a   1.000
_cell.length_b   1.000
_cell.length_c   1.000
_cell.angle_alpha   90.00
_cell.angle_beta   90.00
_cell.angle_gamma   90.00
#
_symmetry.space_group_name_H-M   'P 1'
#
loop_
_entity.id
_entity.type
_entity.pdbx_description
1 polymer ?
#
loop_
_entity_poly.entity_id
_entity_poly.type
_entity_poly.pdbx_seq_one_letter_code
_entity_poly.pdbx_strand_id
1 'polypeptide(L)' 'MKFIDEATIEVIAGKGGNGSASMRREKFVPKGGPDGGDGGKGGSIYAVADRNLNTLV' A
#
# COMPACT_ATOMS: atom_id res chain seq x y z
N MET A 1 -34.78 -26.27 -0.63
CA MET A 1 -34.47 -25.00 -1.31
C MET A 1 -33.24 -24.43 -0.63
N LYS A 2 -32.16 -24.10 -1.36
CA LYS A 2 -30.99 -23.42 -0.78
C LYS A 2 -31.09 -21.94 -1.15
N PHE A 3 -30.99 -21.07 -0.16
CA PHE A 3 -30.80 -19.63 -0.37
C PHE A 3 -29.30 -19.36 -0.39
N ILE A 4 -28.87 -18.55 -1.35
CA ILE A 4 -27.48 -18.12 -1.53
C ILE A 4 -27.50 -16.59 -1.51
N ASP A 5 -26.60 -16.00 -0.74
CA ASP A 5 -26.34 -14.57 -0.69
C ASP A 5 -25.07 -14.29 -1.50
N GLU A 6 -25.08 -13.27 -2.36
CA GLU A 6 -23.98 -12.96 -3.28
C GLU A 6 -23.75 -11.44 -3.35
N ALA A 7 -22.49 -11.03 -3.26
CA ALA A 7 -22.07 -9.64 -3.44
C ALA A 7 -20.88 -9.57 -4.41
N THR A 8 -20.89 -8.58 -5.29
CA THR A 8 -19.75 -8.27 -6.16
C THR A 8 -19.06 -7.04 -5.61
N ILE A 9 -17.75 -7.14 -5.35
CA ILE A 9 -16.94 -6.04 -4.84
C ILE A 9 -15.72 -5.80 -5.72
N GLU A 10 -15.35 -4.54 -5.88
CA GLU A 10 -14.08 -4.12 -6.45
C GLU A 10 -13.17 -3.65 -5.32
N VAL A 11 -11.94 -4.18 -5.27
CA VAL A 11 -10.96 -3.83 -4.24
C VAL A 11 -9.69 -3.35 -4.88
N ILE A 12 -9.22 -2.17 -4.46
CA ILE A 12 -7.99 -1.54 -4.99
C ILE A 12 -7.08 -1.24 -3.80
N ALA A 13 -5.94 -1.94 -3.76
CA ALA A 13 -4.96 -1.77 -2.71
C ALA A 13 -4.24 -0.42 -2.79
N GLY A 14 -3.58 -0.03 -1.70
CA GLY A 14 -2.82 1.22 -1.66
C GLY A 14 -1.60 1.19 -2.56
N LYS A 15 -1.36 2.26 -3.33
CA LYS A 15 -0.13 2.42 -4.12
C LYS A 15 1.08 2.58 -3.20
N GLY A 16 2.21 1.99 -3.56
CA GLY A 16 3.49 2.28 -2.92
C GLY A 16 3.95 3.72 -3.12
N GLY A 17 4.77 4.21 -2.20
CA GLY A 17 5.43 5.50 -2.33
C GLY A 17 6.49 5.46 -3.43
N ASN A 18 6.73 6.61 -4.07
CA ASN A 18 7.88 6.75 -4.95
C ASN A 18 9.15 6.93 -4.10
N GLY A 19 10.28 6.37 -4.55
CA GLY A 19 11.58 6.73 -4.00
C GLY A 19 11.99 8.15 -4.39
N SER A 20 13.07 8.64 -3.78
CA SER A 20 13.61 9.97 -4.07
C SER A 20 14.95 9.86 -4.79
N ALA A 21 15.13 10.64 -5.85
CA ALA A 21 16.43 10.88 -6.45
C ALA A 21 17.01 12.17 -5.85
N SER A 22 17.87 12.02 -4.84
CA SER A 22 18.52 13.14 -4.14
C SER A 22 20.03 12.95 -4.04
N MET A 23 20.74 14.08 -3.96
CA MET A 23 22.18 14.15 -3.77
C MET A 23 22.48 15.05 -2.58
N ARG A 24 23.38 14.61 -1.71
CA ARG A 24 23.80 15.35 -0.52
C ARG A 24 24.50 16.65 -0.91
N ARG A 25 24.12 17.77 -0.27
CA ARG A 25 24.74 19.09 -0.50
C ARG A 25 25.22 19.70 0.81
N GLU A 26 26.53 19.88 0.92
CA GLU A 26 27.19 20.49 2.07
C GLU A 26 28.13 21.61 1.61
N LYS A 27 28.25 22.66 2.42
CA LYS A 27 28.92 23.94 2.08
C LYS A 27 30.37 23.80 1.57
N PHE A 28 31.06 22.70 1.88
CA PHE A 28 32.45 22.45 1.48
C PHE A 28 32.67 21.09 0.82
N VAL A 29 31.60 20.43 0.35
CA VAL A 29 31.68 19.15 -0.35
C VAL A 29 31.20 19.37 -1.79
N PRO A 30 32.13 19.48 -2.77
CA PRO A 30 31.78 19.81 -4.16
C PRO A 30 30.84 18.80 -4.82
N LYS A 31 30.91 17.52 -4.42
CA LYS A 31 30.05 16.44 -4.89
C LYS A 31 29.73 15.50 -3.73
N GLY A 32 28.62 15.76 -3.03
CA GLY A 32 28.08 14.80 -2.08
C GLY A 32 27.55 13.56 -2.82
N GLY A 33 27.53 12.42 -2.14
CA GLY A 33 26.99 11.17 -2.70
C GLY A 33 25.46 11.19 -2.80
N PRO A 34 24.87 10.18 -3.45
CA PRO A 34 23.42 9.97 -3.43
C PRO A 34 22.91 9.79 -2.00
N ASP A 35 21.81 10.48 -1.66
CA ASP A 35 21.16 10.40 -0.34
C ASP A 35 19.63 10.23 -0.45
N GLY A 36 19.15 9.90 -1.64
CA GLY A 36 17.76 9.54 -1.88
C GLY A 36 17.36 8.23 -1.18
N GLY A 37 16.17 8.22 -0.60
CA GLY A 37 15.59 7.03 0.04
C GLY A 37 14.62 6.27 -0.86
N ASP A 38 14.34 5.03 -0.46
CA ASP A 38 13.38 4.16 -1.13
C ASP A 38 11.93 4.62 -0.90
N GLY A 39 11.05 4.20 -1.83
CA GLY A 39 9.62 4.36 -1.69
C GLY A 39 9.03 3.40 -0.65
N GLY A 40 7.98 3.85 0.03
CA GLY A 40 7.23 3.01 0.97
C GLY A 40 6.43 1.91 0.28
N LYS A 41 6.14 0.82 1.00
CA LYS A 41 5.24 -0.23 0.50
C LYS A 41 3.81 0.29 0.37
N GLY A 42 3.13 -0.21 -0.65
CA GLY A 42 1.68 -0.02 -0.81
C GLY A 42 0.89 -0.79 0.23
N GLY A 43 -0.40 -0.44 0.35
CA GLY A 43 -1.33 -1.14 1.24
C GLY A 43 -1.66 -2.54 0.73
N SER A 44 -2.21 -3.38 1.61
CA SER A 44 -2.75 -4.70 1.26
C SER A 44 -4.21 -4.79 1.69
N ILE A 45 -5.00 -5.58 0.98
CA ILE A 45 -6.41 -5.82 1.31
C ILE A 45 -6.56 -7.29 1.67
N TYR A 46 -7.24 -7.53 2.78
CA TYR A 46 -7.52 -8.87 3.28
C TYR A 46 -9.01 -9.01 3.55
N ALA A 47 -9.58 -10.12 3.10
CA ALA A 47 -10.86 -10.59 3.62
C ALA A 47 -10.57 -11.41 4.88
N VAL A 48 -11.17 -11.02 6.01
CA VAL A 48 -11.05 -11.73 7.28
C VAL A 48 -12.42 -12.22 7.67
N ALA A 49 -12.56 -13.54 7.80
CA ALA A 49 -13.82 -14.13 8.23
C ALA A 49 -14.05 -13.88 9.72
N ASP A 50 -15.30 -13.54 10.07
CA ASP A 50 -15.77 -13.42 11.46
C ASP A 50 -16.94 -14.39 11.64
N ARG A 51 -16.92 -15.16 12.73
CA ARG A 51 -17.97 -16.13 13.08
C ARG A 51 -19.28 -15.47 13.49
N ASN A 52 -19.27 -14.17 13.79
CA ASN A 52 -20.44 -13.41 14.21
C ASN A 52 -21.14 -12.71 13.03
N LEU A 53 -20.56 -12.74 11.83
CA LEU A 53 -21.16 -12.19 10.61
C LEU A 53 -21.96 -13.26 9.87
N ASN A 54 -23.20 -12.94 9.51
CA ASN A 54 -24.17 -13.90 8.97
C ASN A 54 -24.58 -13.63 7.52
N THR A 55 -24.27 -12.46 6.97
CA THR A 55 -24.73 -11.98 5.65
C THR A 55 -23.64 -11.19 4.94
N LEU A 56 -23.82 -10.95 3.64
CA LEU A 56 -22.97 -10.08 2.81
C LEU A 56 -23.50 -8.63 2.68
N VAL A 57 -24.58 -8.30 3.40
CA VAL A 57 -25.17 -6.93 3.53
C VAL A 57 -24.35 -6.04 4.44
#